data_AF-A0A4Q3DRE6-F1
#
_entry.id   AF-A0A4Q3DRE6-F1
#
_cell.length_a   1.000
_cell.length_b   1.000
_cell.length_c   1.000
_cell.angle_alpha   90.00
_cell.angle_beta   90.00
_cell.angle_gamma   90.00
#
_symmetry.space_group_name_H-M   'P 1'
#
loop_
_entity.id
_entity.type
_entity.pdbx_description
1 polymer ?
#
loop_
_entity_poly.entity_id
_entity_poly.type
_entity_poly.pdbx_seq_one_letter_code
_entity_poly.pdbx_strand_id
1 'polypeptide(L)'
;MIQLLTPQFWKDYELIDCGDFEKLERFGNLILIRPEPQAVWSKALPENEWQKQHHIKFKGRSATSGEWLKKNPATPDRWQIDYQNPDVNIRLRMGLTSFKHVGVFPEQAVN
;
A
#
# COMPACT_ATOMS: atom_id res chain seq x y z
N MET A 1 2.02 -29.48 9.20
CA MET A 1 2.54 -28.15 9.59
C MET A 1 2.31 -27.23 8.40
N ILE A 2 1.70 -26.07 8.60
CA ILE A 2 1.43 -25.12 7.50
C ILE A 2 2.73 -24.37 7.21
N GLN A 3 3.17 -24.34 5.96
CA GLN A 3 4.32 -23.54 5.53
C GLN A 3 3.86 -22.08 5.39
N LEU A 4 4.57 -21.15 6.05
CA LEU A 4 4.34 -19.72 5.93
C LEU A 4 5.34 -19.14 4.92
N LEU A 5 4.82 -18.45 3.90
CA LEU A 5 5.63 -17.71 2.93
C LEU A 5 5.51 -16.22 3.21
N THR A 6 6.63 -15.49 3.19
CA THR A 6 6.65 -14.05 3.46
C THR A 6 7.66 -13.37 2.56
N PRO A 7 7.28 -12.29 1.83
CA PRO A 7 8.21 -11.56 0.98
C PRO A 7 9.43 -11.04 1.74
N GLN A 8 10.63 -11.28 1.21
CA GLN A 8 11.90 -10.92 1.87
C GLN A 8 12.66 -9.77 1.19
N PHE A 9 12.36 -9.48 -0.08
CA PHE A 9 13.21 -8.62 -0.91
C PHE A 9 12.65 -7.22 -1.19
N TRP A 10 11.47 -6.89 -0.65
CA TRP A 10 10.91 -5.55 -0.81
C TRP A 10 11.69 -4.50 -0.03
N LYS A 11 12.23 -3.50 -0.74
CA LYS A 11 12.77 -2.26 -0.16
C LYS A 11 11.82 -1.09 -0.33
N ASP A 12 11.21 -1.02 -1.51
CA ASP A 12 10.26 0.02 -1.87
C ASP A 12 8.81 -0.32 -1.47
N TYR A 13 8.56 -1.45 -0.82
CA TYR A 13 7.26 -1.72 -0.21
C TYR A 13 7.40 -2.02 1.27
N GLU A 14 6.46 -1.51 2.06
CA GLU A 14 6.36 -1.77 3.49
C GLU A 14 4.90 -1.65 3.93
N LEU A 15 4.44 -2.63 4.72
CA LEU A 15 3.22 -2.49 5.51
C LEU A 15 3.61 -1.88 6.85
N ILE A 16 3.28 -0.60 7.05
CA ILE A 16 3.70 0.17 8.23
C ILE A 16 2.81 -0.17 9.43
N ASP A 17 1.49 -0.15 9.23
CA ASP A 17 0.50 -0.46 10.27
C ASP A 17 -0.82 -0.92 9.60
N CYS A 18 -1.64 -1.65 10.35
CA CYS A 18 -2.99 -2.02 9.92
C CYS A 18 -3.91 -2.24 11.11
N GLY A 19 -5.18 -1.96 10.90
CA GLY A 19 -6.22 -2.09 11.91
C GLY A 19 -7.43 -1.22 11.56
N ASP A 20 -8.52 -1.44 12.29
CA ASP A 20 -9.82 -0.81 12.08
C ASP A 20 -10.26 -0.84 10.60
N PHE A 21 -10.06 -1.99 9.94
CA PHE A 21 -10.37 -2.24 8.53
C PHE A 21 -9.57 -1.40 7.51
N GLU A 22 -8.45 -0.80 7.91
CA GLU A 22 -7.54 -0.06 7.05
C GLU A 22 -6.10 -0.58 7.17
N LYS A 23 -5.27 -0.23 6.18
CA LYS A 23 -3.82 -0.44 6.21
C LYS A 23 -3.08 0.81 5.72
N LEU A 24 -1.92 1.04 6.33
CA LEU A 24 -0.98 2.09 6.02
C LEU A 24 0.24 1.45 5.34
N GLU A 25 0.42 1.73 4.06
CA GLU A 25 1.44 1.08 3.24
C GLU A 25 2.33 2.11 2.55
N ARG A 26 3.63 1.84 2.47
CA ARG A 26 4.58 2.61 1.66
C ARG A 26 4.84 1.90 0.34
N PHE A 27 4.82 2.67 -0.74
CA PHE A 27 5.24 2.28 -2.08
C PHE A 27 6.22 3.32 -2.63
N GLY A 28 7.51 3.02 -2.58
CA GLY A 28 8.60 3.96 -2.82
C GLY A 28 8.57 5.08 -1.77
N ASN A 29 8.31 6.30 -2.24
CA ASN A 29 8.22 7.51 -1.40
C ASN A 29 6.79 7.90 -1.03
N LEU A 30 5.78 7.21 -1.56
CA LEU A 30 4.39 7.50 -1.26
C LEU A 30 3.87 6.54 -0.19
N ILE A 31 3.04 7.07 0.70
CA ILE A 31 2.42 6.33 1.80
C ILE A 31 0.92 6.46 1.59
N LEU A 32 0.24 5.33 1.54
CA LEU A 32 -1.18 5.26 1.21
C LEU A 32 -1.96 4.64 2.36
N ILE A 33 -3.14 5.18 2.62
CA ILE A 33 -4.17 4.52 3.43
C ILE A 33 -5.14 3.83 2.48
N ARG A 34 -5.35 2.53 2.67
CA ARG A 34 -6.27 1.71 1.87
C ARG A 34 -7.15 0.84 2.77
N PRO A 35 -8.36 0.47 2.32
CA PRO A 35 -9.21 -0.46 3.06
C PRO A 35 -8.65 -1.89 3.04
N GLU A 36 -8.67 -2.54 4.19
CA GLU A 36 -8.28 -3.93 4.42
C GLU A 36 -9.32 -4.63 5.31
N PRO A 37 -10.34 -5.30 4.73
CA PRO A 37 -11.46 -5.86 5.48
C PRO A 37 -11.06 -6.89 6.54
N GLN A 38 -9.88 -7.51 6.40
CA GLN A 38 -9.41 -8.52 7.35
C GLN A 38 -8.62 -7.95 8.52
N ALA A 39 -8.24 -6.66 8.48
CA ALA A 39 -7.55 -5.98 9.58
C ALA A 39 -8.53 -5.55 10.69
N VAL A 40 -9.19 -6.52 11.32
CA VAL A 40 -10.30 -6.32 12.26
C VAL A 40 -9.85 -5.88 13.66
N TRP A 41 -8.55 -5.93 13.94
CA TRP A 41 -7.94 -5.48 15.19
C TRP A 41 -7.70 -3.97 15.19
N SER A 42 -7.44 -3.38 16.36
CA SER A 42 -7.11 -1.95 16.45
C SER A 42 -5.73 -1.65 15.87
N LYS A 43 -5.58 -0.45 15.28
CA LYS A 43 -4.29 0.06 14.80
C LYS A 43 -3.27 0.09 15.94
N ALA A 44 -2.01 -0.24 15.63
CA ALA A 44 -0.93 -0.16 16.62
C ALA A 44 -0.48 1.29 16.82
N LEU A 45 -0.49 2.09 15.77
CA LEU A 45 -0.17 3.51 15.82
C LEU A 45 -1.41 4.36 16.11
N PRO A 46 -1.28 5.47 16.84
CA PRO A 46 -2.37 6.40 17.02
C PRO A 46 -2.75 7.09 15.70
N GLU A 47 -4.02 7.52 15.60
CA GLU A 47 -4.57 8.12 14.38
C GLU A 47 -3.79 9.35 13.90
N ASN A 48 -3.23 10.15 14.81
CA ASN A 48 -2.41 11.31 14.44
C ASN A 48 -1.13 10.93 13.66
N GLU A 49 -0.53 9.77 13.94
CA GLU A 49 0.63 9.28 13.21
C GLU A 49 0.23 8.81 11.80
N TRP A 50 -0.91 8.15 11.65
CA TRP A 50 -1.48 7.85 10.33
C TRP A 50 -1.76 9.13 9.54
N GLN A 51 -2.46 10.09 10.17
CA GLN A 51 -2.77 11.40 9.61
C GLN A 51 -1.53 12.25 9.34
N LYS A 52 -0.37 11.94 9.90
CA LYS A 52 0.90 12.61 9.60
C LYS A 52 1.61 11.94 8.42
N GLN A 53 1.78 10.62 8.47
CA GLN A 53 2.61 9.86 7.53
C GLN A 53 1.99 9.69 6.14
N HIS A 54 0.66 9.50 6.03
CA HIS A 54 0.08 9.21 4.73
C HIS A 54 0.16 10.40 3.77
N HIS A 55 0.31 10.14 2.48
CA HIS A 55 0.24 11.13 1.42
C HIS A 55 -1.12 11.12 0.71
N ILE A 56 -1.71 9.92 0.59
CA ILE A 56 -2.93 9.68 -0.18
C ILE A 56 -3.81 8.69 0.60
N LYS A 57 -5.13 8.90 0.62
CA LYS A 57 -6.11 7.96 1.19
C LYS A 57 -7.11 7.54 0.13
N PHE A 58 -7.39 6.25 0.01
CA PHE A 58 -8.49 5.76 -0.81
C PHE A 58 -9.80 5.79 -0.02
N LYS A 59 -10.79 6.53 -0.51
CA LYS A 59 -12.15 6.56 0.04
C LYS A 59 -13.05 5.71 -0.85
N GLY A 60 -13.46 4.55 -0.36
CA GLY A 60 -14.41 3.69 -1.05
C GLY A 60 -15.78 4.38 -1.21
N ARG A 61 -16.35 4.32 -2.42
CA ARG A 61 -17.74 4.67 -2.70
C ARG A 61 -18.62 3.42 -2.82
N SER A 62 -18.03 2.32 -3.31
CA SER A 62 -18.66 1.00 -3.42
C SER A 62 -17.65 -0.11 -3.14
N ALA A 63 -18.05 -1.37 -3.31
CA ALA A 63 -17.15 -2.52 -3.19
C ALA A 63 -15.97 -2.48 -4.19
N THR A 64 -16.16 -1.86 -5.36
CA THR A 64 -15.17 -1.87 -6.46
C THR A 64 -14.70 -0.48 -6.89
N SER A 65 -15.32 0.59 -6.40
CA SER A 65 -14.99 1.95 -6.83
C SER A 65 -14.82 2.92 -5.67
N GLY A 66 -14.03 3.96 -5.90
CA GLY A 66 -13.78 5.00 -4.91
C GLY A 66 -12.97 6.14 -5.48
N GLU A 67 -12.46 6.97 -4.58
CA GLU A 67 -11.72 8.17 -4.90
C GLU A 67 -10.41 8.22 -4.12
N TRP A 68 -9.35 8.72 -4.76
CA TRP A 68 -8.07 8.96 -4.10
C TRP A 68 -8.00 10.40 -3.62
N LEU A 69 -7.92 10.57 -2.30
CA LEU A 69 -7.79 11.87 -1.63
C LEU A 69 -6.30 12.12 -1.37
N LYS A 70 -5.71 13.11 -2.06
CA LYS A 70 -4.33 13.53 -1.84
C LYS A 70 -4.29 14.67 -0.81
N LYS A 71 -3.34 14.63 0.13
CA LYS A 71 -3.08 15.79 0.98
C LYS A 71 -2.50 16.98 0.20
N ASN A 72 -1.60 16.67 -0.73
CA ASN A 72 -0.98 17.64 -1.60
C ASN A 72 -1.43 17.38 -3.05
N PRO A 73 -2.13 18.32 -3.72
CA PRO A 73 -2.53 18.18 -5.11
C PRO A 73 -1.36 17.94 -6.08
N ALA A 74 -0.15 18.41 -5.74
CA ALA A 74 1.06 18.20 -6.54
C ALA A 74 1.61 16.77 -6.46
N THR A 75 1.12 15.93 -5.53
CA THR A 75 1.52 14.52 -5.46
C THR A 75 1.13 13.81 -6.76
N PRO A 76 2.06 13.09 -7.42
CA PRO A 76 1.80 12.53 -8.73
C PRO A 76 0.80 11.36 -8.68
N ASP A 77 -0.01 11.22 -9.73
CA ASP A 77 -0.92 10.06 -9.88
C ASP A 77 -0.21 8.78 -10.29
N ARG A 78 1.04 8.89 -10.75
CA ARG A 78 1.86 7.77 -11.21
C ARG A 78 3.28 7.96 -10.69
N TRP A 79 3.85 6.88 -10.17
CA TRP A 79 5.24 6.87 -9.69
C TRP A 79 5.87 5.52 -9.99
N GLN A 80 7.17 5.42 -9.73
CA GLN A 80 7.92 4.19 -9.94
C GLN A 80 8.39 3.64 -8.59
N ILE A 81 8.44 2.31 -8.52
CA ILE A 81 9.11 1.58 -7.44
C ILE A 81 10.02 0.53 -8.07
N ASP A 82 11.07 0.16 -7.36
CA ASP A 82 12.01 -0.88 -7.78
C ASP A 82 11.81 -2.15 -6.92
N TYR A 83 11.89 -3.30 -7.57
CA TYR A 83 11.93 -4.62 -6.92
C TYR A 83 13.15 -5.38 -7.42
N GLN A 84 13.94 -5.89 -6.47
CA GLN A 84 15.15 -6.64 -6.80
C GLN A 84 15.29 -7.84 -5.87
N ASN A 85 15.44 -9.02 -6.45
CA ASN A 85 15.85 -10.25 -5.77
C ASN A 85 17.14 -10.79 -6.44
N PRO A 86 17.65 -11.99 -6.08
CA PRO A 86 18.85 -12.55 -6.72
C PRO A 86 18.74 -12.78 -8.24
N ASP A 87 17.53 -12.96 -8.78
CA ASP A 87 17.29 -13.37 -10.17
C ASP A 87 16.79 -12.22 -11.06
N VAL A 88 16.09 -11.25 -10.48
CA VAL A 88 15.37 -10.20 -11.21
C VAL A 88 15.67 -8.83 -10.62
N ASN A 89 15.74 -7.84 -11.50
CA ASN A 89 15.71 -6.42 -11.15
C ASN A 89 14.70 -5.74 -12.07
N ILE A 90 13.55 -5.34 -11.51
CA ILE A 90 12.43 -4.79 -12.26
C ILE A 90 12.00 -3.44 -11.69
N ARG A 91 11.68 -2.53 -12.61
CA ARG A 91 11.05 -1.24 -12.29
C ARG A 91 9.58 -1.30 -12.62
N LEU A 92 8.75 -1.03 -11.62
CA LEU A 92 7.29 -1.11 -11.73
C LEU A 92 6.69 0.29 -11.74
N ARG A 93 5.73 0.52 -12.63
CA ARG A 93 4.94 1.75 -12.66
C ARG A 93 3.69 1.58 -11.82
N MET A 94 3.60 2.35 -10.75
CA MET A 94 2.44 2.45 -9.90
C MET A 94 1.47 3.51 -10.44
N GLY A 95 0.19 3.41 -10.09
CA GLY A 95 -0.79 4.41 -10.48
C GLY A 95 -2.06 4.42 -9.65
N LEU A 96 -2.59 5.62 -9.42
CA LEU A 96 -3.93 5.81 -8.87
C LEU A 96 -4.95 5.51 -9.98
N THR A 97 -5.76 4.47 -9.77
CA THR A 97 -6.84 4.08 -10.69
C THR A 97 -8.21 4.39 -10.07
N SER A 98 -9.30 4.12 -10.77
CA SER A 98 -10.65 4.16 -10.18
C SER A 98 -10.88 3.08 -9.11
N PHE A 99 -9.96 2.12 -9.00
CA PHE A 99 -9.97 1.02 -8.03
C PHE A 99 -8.96 1.28 -6.89
N LYS A 100 -9.09 0.53 -5.79
CA LYS A 100 -8.17 0.57 -4.64
C LYS A 100 -6.75 0.03 -4.92
N HIS A 101 -6.53 -0.57 -6.09
CA HIS A 101 -5.27 -1.18 -6.46
C HIS A 101 -4.32 -0.16 -7.09
N VAL A 102 -3.03 -0.31 -6.76
CA VAL A 102 -1.95 0.58 -7.24
C VAL A 102 -1.05 -0.07 -8.31
N GLY A 103 -1.31 -1.35 -8.66
CA GLY A 103 -0.69 -2.05 -9.78
C GLY A 103 0.20 -3.25 -9.40
N VAL A 104 0.59 -3.38 -8.13
CA VAL A 104 1.40 -4.50 -7.63
C VAL A 104 0.74 -5.15 -6.42
N PHE A 105 0.96 -6.46 -6.27
CA PHE A 105 0.59 -7.28 -5.11
C PHE A 105 1.89 -7.79 -4.45
N PRO A 106 2.47 -7.04 -3.51
CA PRO A 106 3.78 -7.35 -2.92
C PRO A 106 3.89 -8.76 -2.32
N GLU A 107 2.77 -9.29 -1.82
CA GLU A 107 2.65 -10.63 -1.27
C GLU A 107 2.95 -11.75 -2.27
N GLN A 108 2.81 -11.50 -3.58
CA GLN A 108 3.07 -12.49 -4.63
C GLN A 108 4.57 -12.70 -4.91
N ALA A 109 5.46 -11.91 -4.31
CA ALA A 109 6.91 -11.96 -4.55
C ALA A 109 7.61 -13.26 -4.11
N VAL A 110 6.90 -14.16 -3.44
CA VAL A 110 7.38 -15.45 -2.94
C VAL A 110 6.90 -16.65 -3.77
N ASN A 111 6.11 -16.40 -4.82
CA ASN A 111 5.68 -17.43 -5.78
C ASN A 111 6.76 -17.68 -6.82
#